data_AF-A0A3R6X5V1-F1
#
_entry.id   AF-A0A3R6X5V1-F1
#
_cell.length_a   1.000
_cell.length_b   1.000
_cell.length_c   1.000
_cell.angle_alpha   90.00
_cell.angle_beta   90.00
_cell.angle_gamma   90.00
#
_symmetry.space_group_name_H-M   'P 1'
#
loop_
_entity.id
_entity.type
_entity.pdbx_description
1 polymer ?
#
loop_
_entity_poly.entity_id
_entity_poly.type
_entity_poly.pdbx_seq_one_letter_code
_entity_poly.pdbx_strand_id
1 'polypeptide(L)'
;VYRMTLVKEHNMKELDNYVELIHLGEPDLIEIKAVTYCGKSDASDLTMQNLGGGYELATEHAHSNCVLVAKTKFKIDGHWHTWIDYDKFHTLIQAYYKDGTPFTTMDYIAPTPAWAVYNAPEAGFDPIETRFRRTKEGKVVEIEYTATDSGCG
;
A
#
# COMPACT_ATOMS: atom_id res chain seq x y z
N VAL A 1 0.76 -2.80 12.01
CA VAL A 1 0.03 -2.52 10.75
C VAL A 1 -1.45 -2.68 11.03
N TYR A 2 -2.27 -1.70 10.67
CA TYR A 2 -3.73 -1.86 10.66
C TYR A 2 -4.17 -2.32 9.28
N ARG A 3 -5.11 -3.26 9.21
CA ARG A 3 -5.73 -3.70 7.96
C ARG A 3 -7.23 -3.47 8.02
N MET A 4 -7.74 -2.70 7.07
CA MET A 4 -9.13 -2.29 7.02
C MET A 4 -9.74 -2.76 5.71
N THR A 5 -10.86 -3.49 5.78
CA THR A 5 -11.64 -3.85 4.59
C THR A 5 -12.88 -2.97 4.55
N LEU A 6 -12.96 -2.07 3.57
CA LEU A 6 -14.06 -1.13 3.44
C LEU A 6 -15.06 -1.63 2.39
N VAL A 7 -16.32 -1.71 2.78
CA VAL A 7 -17.43 -2.19 1.95
C VAL A 7 -18.51 -1.11 1.95
N LYS A 8 -18.85 -0.62 0.75
CA LYS A 8 -19.91 0.37 0.56
C LYS A 8 -21.20 -0.10 1.21
N GLU A 9 -21.91 0.83 1.86
CA GLU A 9 -23.16 0.60 2.61
C GLU A 9 -23.08 -0.33 3.83
N HIS A 10 -21.92 -0.93 4.11
CA HIS A 10 -21.73 -1.79 5.28
C HIS A 10 -21.00 -1.06 6.43
N ASN A 11 -19.73 -0.71 6.24
CA ASN A 11 -18.90 -0.12 7.30
C ASN A 11 -18.30 1.26 6.95
N MET A 12 -18.55 1.76 5.73
CA MET A 12 -18.06 3.08 5.34
C MET A 12 -18.79 4.25 6.03
N LYS A 13 -19.90 4.00 6.74
CA LYS A 13 -20.64 5.02 7.51
C LYS A 13 -19.97 5.39 8.84
N GLU A 14 -19.02 4.58 9.30
CA GLU A 14 -18.33 4.73 10.59
C GLU A 14 -16.89 5.23 10.43
N LEU A 15 -16.61 5.99 9.36
CA LEU A 15 -15.25 6.41 9.04
C LEU A 15 -14.58 7.19 10.17
N ASP A 16 -15.33 8.05 10.86
CA ASP A 16 -14.82 8.85 11.98
C ASP A 16 -14.32 7.99 13.15
N ASN A 17 -15.00 6.87 13.45
CA ASN A 17 -14.57 5.94 14.49
C ASN A 17 -13.25 5.25 14.12
N TYR A 18 -13.05 4.97 12.82
CA TYR A 18 -11.79 4.42 12.34
C TYR A 18 -10.66 5.45 12.41
N VAL A 19 -10.95 6.71 12.11
CA VAL A 19 -9.98 7.81 12.28
C VAL A 19 -9.57 7.91 13.75
N GLU A 20 -10.51 7.87 14.70
CA GLU A 20 -10.20 7.87 16.13
C GLU A 20 -9.33 6.67 16.52
N LEU A 21 -9.65 5.47 16.02
CA LEU A 21 -8.83 4.27 16.26
C LEU A 21 -7.39 4.44 15.73
N ILE A 22 -7.22 5.07 14.57
CA ILE A 22 -5.90 5.35 13.98
C ILE A 22 -5.13 6.35 14.85
N HIS A 23 -5.79 7.38 15.37
CA HIS A 23 -5.18 8.35 16.28
C HIS A 23 -4.77 7.71 17.61
N LEU A 24 -5.58 6.80 18.14
CA LEU A 24 -5.27 6.08 19.39
C LEU A 24 -4.13 5.08 19.22
N GLY A 25 -4.10 4.37 18.08
CA GLY A 25 -3.12 3.31 17.84
C GLY A 25 -1.81 3.77 17.22
N GLU A 26 -1.81 4.93 16.57
CA GLU A 26 -0.72 5.48 15.77
C GLU A 26 0.05 4.41 14.95
N PRO A 27 -0.63 3.58 14.13
CA PRO A 27 0.06 2.53 13.38
C PRO A 27 1.02 3.15 12.35
N ASP A 28 2.21 2.56 12.17
CA ASP A 28 3.15 3.09 11.16
C ASP A 28 2.64 2.93 9.71
N LEU A 29 1.87 1.87 9.45
CA LEU A 29 1.30 1.52 8.16
C LEU A 29 -0.16 1.06 8.33
N ILE A 30 -1.00 1.45 7.39
CA ILE A 30 -2.42 1.08 7.30
C ILE A 30 -2.69 0.58 5.88
N GLU A 31 -3.12 -0.67 5.76
CA GLU A 31 -3.60 -1.24 4.51
C GLU A 31 -5.12 -1.08 4.44
N ILE A 32 -5.60 -0.42 3.39
CA ILE A 32 -7.03 -0.26 3.12
C ILE A 32 -7.37 -1.08 1.87
N LYS A 33 -8.24 -2.06 2.03
CA LYS A 33 -8.81 -2.87 0.96
C LYS A 33 -10.26 -2.47 0.72
N ALA A 34 -10.53 -1.75 -0.36
CA ALA A 34 -11.88 -1.29 -0.66
C ALA A 34 -12.54 -2.26 -1.66
N VAL A 35 -13.61 -2.93 -1.25
CA VAL A 35 -14.30 -3.94 -2.08
C VAL A 35 -14.99 -3.32 -3.31
N THR A 36 -15.10 -1.99 -3.36
CA THR A 36 -15.76 -1.23 -4.43
C THR A 36 -14.87 -0.18 -5.11
N TYR A 37 -13.54 -0.29 -5.01
CA TYR A 37 -12.66 0.62 -5.73
C TYR A 37 -12.70 0.30 -7.25
N CYS A 38 -13.54 1.00 -8.00
CA CYS A 38 -13.37 1.11 -9.44
C CYS A 38 -12.48 2.33 -9.67
N GLY A 39 -11.28 2.09 -10.21
CA GLY A 39 -10.15 3.03 -10.34
C GLY A 39 -10.38 4.37 -11.05
N LYS A 40 -11.63 4.77 -11.28
CA LYS A 40 -12.06 6.15 -11.49
C LYS A 40 -13.42 6.33 -10.83
N SER A 41 -13.44 6.98 -9.68
CA SER A 41 -14.64 7.69 -9.28
C SER A 41 -14.21 8.89 -8.46
N ASP A 42 -14.84 10.02 -8.74
CA ASP A 42 -14.94 11.19 -7.87
C ASP A 42 -15.61 10.84 -6.51
N ALA A 43 -15.57 9.57 -6.08
CA ALA A 43 -16.15 9.00 -4.88
C ALA A 43 -15.08 8.55 -3.87
N SER A 44 -13.82 8.97 -4.05
CA SER A 44 -12.81 8.91 -2.99
C SER A 44 -13.02 10.02 -1.96
N ASP A 45 -14.24 10.12 -1.41
CA ASP A 45 -14.54 10.89 -0.19
C ASP A 45 -13.96 10.21 1.07
N LEU A 46 -13.21 9.11 0.90
CA LEU A 46 -12.06 8.81 1.76
C LEU A 46 -10.95 9.84 1.47
N THR A 47 -11.28 11.12 1.64
CA THR A 47 -10.29 12.17 1.62
C THR A 47 -9.43 11.95 2.85
N MET A 48 -8.24 11.41 2.61
CA MET A 48 -7.10 11.34 3.53
C MET A 48 -6.85 12.65 4.29
N GLN A 49 -7.43 13.78 3.84
CA GLN A 49 -7.57 15.03 4.59
C GLN A 49 -8.12 14.83 6.01
N ASN A 50 -8.96 13.83 6.26
CA ASN A 50 -9.55 13.58 7.58
C ASN A 50 -8.63 12.80 8.54
N LEU A 51 -7.58 12.13 8.05
CA LEU A 51 -6.69 11.38 8.95
C LEU A 51 -5.87 12.31 9.86
N GLY A 52 -5.60 13.56 9.45
CA GLY A 52 -4.70 14.42 10.20
C GLY A 52 -3.36 13.73 10.52
N GLY A 53 -2.59 14.23 11.48
CA GLY A 53 -1.61 13.40 12.19
C GLY A 53 -0.38 12.87 11.42
N GLY A 54 -0.09 13.35 10.21
CA GLY A 54 1.11 12.97 9.47
C GLY A 54 1.01 11.61 8.76
N TYR A 55 -0.12 11.33 8.11
CA TYR A 55 -0.31 10.17 7.23
C TYR A 55 -0.59 10.60 5.80
N GLU A 56 -0.08 9.84 4.83
CA GLU A 56 -0.31 10.07 3.40
C GLU A 56 -0.39 8.72 2.64
N LEU A 57 -0.92 8.77 1.41
CA LEU A 57 -0.95 7.62 0.51
C LEU A 57 0.47 7.34 -0.01
N ALA A 58 0.97 6.14 0.28
CA ALA A 58 2.30 5.71 -0.11
C ALA A 58 2.28 4.85 -1.37
N THR A 59 1.41 3.84 -1.40
CA THR A 59 1.35 2.88 -2.51
C THR A 59 -0.09 2.58 -2.91
N GLU A 60 -0.26 2.11 -4.13
CA GLU A 60 -1.49 1.46 -4.58
C GLU A 60 -1.18 0.11 -5.20
N HIS A 61 -2.19 -0.75 -5.20
CA HIS A 61 -2.23 -1.94 -6.04
C HIS A 61 -3.66 -2.08 -6.56
N ALA A 62 -3.89 -1.47 -7.72
CA ALA A 62 -5.23 -1.24 -8.25
C ALA A 62 -6.00 -2.54 -8.49
N HIS A 63 -5.33 -3.62 -8.91
CA HIS A 63 -5.99 -4.89 -9.18
C HIS A 63 -6.53 -5.60 -7.95
N SER A 64 -5.92 -5.36 -6.78
CA SER A 64 -6.46 -5.89 -5.52
C SER A 64 -7.32 -4.88 -4.78
N ASN A 65 -7.57 -3.70 -5.36
CA ASN A 65 -8.26 -2.58 -4.74
C ASN A 65 -7.67 -2.23 -3.37
N CYS A 66 -6.34 -2.24 -3.29
CA CYS A 66 -5.61 -1.95 -2.06
C CYS A 66 -4.83 -0.64 -2.20
N VAL A 67 -4.84 0.16 -1.14
CA VAL A 67 -3.91 1.27 -0.96
C VAL A 67 -3.18 1.12 0.37
N LEU A 68 -1.92 1.54 0.40
CA LEU A 68 -1.13 1.66 1.62
C LEU A 68 -1.09 3.13 2.02
N VAL A 69 -1.54 3.38 3.24
CA VAL A 69 -1.34 4.65 3.93
C VAL A 69 -0.17 4.48 4.89
N ALA A 70 0.74 5.44 4.92
CA ALA A 70 1.93 5.39 5.76
C ALA A 70 2.14 6.72 6.49
N LYS A 71 2.78 6.67 7.66
CA LYS A 71 3.26 7.88 8.31
C LYS A 71 4.28 8.62 7.43
N THR A 72 4.19 9.95 7.38
CA THR A 72 5.09 10.81 6.60
C THR A 72 6.54 10.77 7.07
N LYS A 73 6.83 10.22 8.26
CA LYS A 73 8.20 9.91 8.69
C LYS A 73 8.94 8.96 7.73
N PHE A 74 8.20 8.18 6.95
CA PHE A 74 8.74 7.29 5.90
C PHE A 74 8.86 7.97 4.53
N LYS A 75 8.53 9.27 4.43
CA LYS A 75 8.68 10.08 3.22
C LYS A 75 9.91 10.97 3.34
N ILE A 76 11.06 10.41 2.97
CA ILE A 76 12.38 11.05 3.10
C ILE A 76 12.68 11.78 1.80
N ASP A 77 12.96 13.08 1.87
CA ASP A 77 13.23 13.94 0.72
C ASP A 77 12.16 13.83 -0.40
N GLY A 78 10.90 13.70 0.01
CA GLY A 78 9.76 13.56 -0.89
C GLY A 78 9.54 12.14 -1.45
N HIS A 79 10.42 11.18 -1.14
CA HIS A 79 10.36 9.81 -1.63
C HIS A 79 9.90 8.84 -0.54
N TRP A 80 8.97 7.96 -0.89
CA TRP A 80 8.49 6.93 0.02
C TRP A 80 9.54 5.84 0.26
N HIS A 81 9.67 5.41 1.51
CA HIS A 81 10.56 4.35 1.97
C HIS A 81 9.77 3.34 2.81
N THR A 82 8.85 2.62 2.16
CA THR A 82 7.95 1.65 2.81
C THR A 82 8.41 0.19 2.67
N TRP A 83 9.54 -0.05 1.97
CA TRP A 83 10.08 -1.38 1.74
C TRP A 83 11.17 -1.74 2.75
N ILE A 84 11.55 -3.02 2.80
CA ILE A 84 12.59 -3.53 3.68
C ILE A 84 13.89 -3.69 2.89
N ASP A 85 14.95 -3.04 3.34
CA ASP A 85 16.32 -3.37 2.97
C ASP A 85 16.72 -4.65 3.72
N TYR A 86 16.53 -5.79 3.07
CA TYR A 86 16.77 -7.09 3.69
C TYR A 86 18.23 -7.30 4.08
N ASP A 87 19.18 -6.79 3.31
CA ASP A 87 20.61 -6.93 3.62
C ASP A 87 20.98 -6.17 4.90
N LYS A 88 20.47 -4.94 5.05
CA LYS A 88 20.60 -4.19 6.31
C LYS A 88 19.86 -4.87 7.44
N PHE A 89 18.61 -5.28 7.23
CA PHE A 89 17.81 -5.95 8.26
C PHE A 89 18.50 -7.22 8.79
N HIS A 90 19.03 -8.06 7.89
CA HIS A 90 19.79 -9.25 8.27
C HIS A 90 21.06 -8.89 9.04
N THR A 91 21.76 -7.82 8.68
CA THR A 91 22.93 -7.36 9.43
C THR A 91 22.55 -6.90 10.84
N LEU A 92 21.48 -6.12 10.97
CA LEU A 92 21.00 -5.57 12.25
C LEU A 92 20.48 -6.67 13.18
N ILE A 93 19.72 -7.64 12.68
CA ILE A 93 19.20 -8.73 13.50
C ILE A 93 20.32 -9.65 14.00
N GLN A 94 21.38 -9.86 13.21
CA GLN A 94 22.56 -10.62 13.63
C GLN A 94 23.31 -9.88 14.75
N ALA A 95 23.46 -8.56 14.66
CA ALA A 95 24.05 -7.76 15.75
C ALA A 95 23.19 -7.86 17.01
N TYR A 96 21.88 -7.66 16.91
CA TYR A 96 20.95 -7.78 18.03
C TYR A 96 21.06 -9.15 18.74
N TYR A 97 21.12 -10.26 18.01
CA TYR A 97 21.28 -11.59 18.63
C TYR A 97 22.67 -11.84 19.21
N LYS A 98 23.70 -11.17 18.68
CA LYS A 98 25.08 -11.33 19.15
C LYS A 98 25.35 -10.59 20.46
N ASP A 99 24.89 -9.34 20.56
CA ASP A 99 25.27 -8.44 21.66
C ASP A 99 24.14 -7.55 22.19
N GLY A 100 22.91 -7.72 21.68
CA GLY A 100 21.76 -6.93 22.12
C GLY A 100 21.70 -5.53 21.52
N THR A 101 22.52 -5.20 20.52
CA THR A 101 22.48 -3.89 19.85
C THR A 101 21.06 -3.60 19.30
N PRO A 102 20.35 -2.61 19.84
CA PRO A 102 18.99 -2.30 19.39
C PRO A 102 19.02 -1.62 18.01
N PHE A 103 17.97 -1.82 17.24
CA PHE A 103 17.72 -1.12 15.99
C PHE A 103 16.23 -0.81 15.85
N THR A 104 15.92 0.13 14.96
CA THR A 104 14.58 0.66 14.71
C THR A 104 14.21 0.47 13.24
N THR A 105 12.94 0.72 12.92
CA THR A 105 12.45 0.65 11.54
C THR A 105 13.27 1.49 10.57
N MET A 106 13.69 2.70 10.99
CA MET A 106 14.42 3.64 10.14
C MET A 106 15.80 3.11 9.70
N ASP A 107 16.35 2.11 10.38
CA ASP A 107 17.67 1.55 10.09
C ASP A 107 17.67 0.58 8.89
N TYR A 108 16.49 0.09 8.49
CA TYR A 108 16.35 -0.91 7.42
C TYR A 108 15.25 -0.58 6.40
N ILE A 109 14.75 0.65 6.35
CA ILE A 109 13.84 1.04 5.27
C ILE A 109 14.58 1.14 3.93
N ALA A 110 13.90 0.71 2.88
CA ALA A 110 14.31 0.85 1.48
C ALA A 110 13.32 1.74 0.73
N PRO A 111 13.77 2.44 -0.34
CA PRO A 111 12.88 3.17 -1.22
C PRO A 111 11.75 2.30 -1.75
N THR A 112 10.55 2.84 -1.74
CA THR A 112 9.39 2.26 -2.40
C THR A 112 9.64 2.28 -3.92
N PRO A 113 9.47 1.15 -4.63
CA PRO A 113 9.65 1.10 -6.08
C PRO A 113 8.73 2.11 -6.78
N ALA A 114 9.24 2.75 -7.83
CA ALA A 114 8.51 3.81 -8.54
C ALA A 114 7.13 3.33 -9.05
N TRP A 115 7.05 2.10 -9.54
CA TRP A 115 5.82 1.47 -10.03
C TRP A 115 4.79 1.17 -8.94
N ALA A 116 5.21 1.15 -7.67
CA ALA A 116 4.35 0.87 -6.52
C ALA A 116 3.76 2.14 -5.91
N VAL A 117 4.37 3.30 -6.17
CA VAL A 117 3.93 4.58 -5.57
C VAL A 117 2.51 4.90 -6.00
N TYR A 118 1.73 5.51 -5.12
CA TYR A 118 0.38 5.96 -5.43
C TYR A 118 0.36 6.86 -6.69
N ASN A 119 -0.58 6.61 -7.61
CA ASN A 119 -0.68 7.24 -8.95
C ASN A 119 0.48 6.92 -9.91
N ALA A 120 1.27 5.88 -9.65
CA ALA A 120 2.25 5.40 -10.64
C ALA A 120 1.53 4.92 -11.91
N PRO A 121 2.10 5.12 -13.11
CA PRO A 121 1.52 4.61 -14.36
C PRO A 121 1.24 3.11 -14.35
N GLU A 122 2.05 2.35 -13.61
CA GLU A 122 1.95 0.90 -13.45
C GLU A 122 0.88 0.48 -12.42
N ALA A 123 0.31 1.43 -11.67
CA ALA A 123 -0.77 1.23 -10.70
C ALA A 123 -0.50 0.10 -9.67
N GLY A 124 0.75 -0.02 -9.24
CA GLY A 124 1.17 -1.01 -8.25
C GLY A 124 1.75 -2.30 -8.81
N PHE A 125 1.90 -2.41 -10.12
CA PHE A 125 2.43 -3.63 -10.74
C PHE A 125 3.89 -3.52 -11.12
N ASP A 126 4.63 -4.58 -10.83
CA ASP A 126 6.02 -4.65 -11.28
C ASP A 126 6.05 -4.72 -12.82
N PRO A 127 6.73 -3.77 -13.49
CA PRO A 127 6.83 -3.75 -14.96
C PRO A 127 7.59 -4.94 -15.54
N ILE A 128 8.34 -5.70 -14.73
CA ILE A 128 9.08 -6.88 -15.16
C ILE A 128 8.21 -8.14 -15.12
N GLU A 129 7.06 -8.11 -14.43
CA GLU A 129 6.17 -9.26 -14.34
C GLU A 129 5.38 -9.48 -15.64
N THR A 130 5.62 -10.64 -16.27
CA THR A 130 4.83 -11.13 -17.39
C THR A 130 3.45 -11.59 -16.93
N ARG A 131 2.39 -11.04 -17.51
CA ARG A 131 1.01 -11.43 -17.18
C ARG A 131 0.49 -12.52 -18.09
N PHE A 132 -0.38 -13.34 -17.51
CA PHE A 132 -1.06 -14.40 -18.23
C PHE A 132 -2.58 -14.28 -18.04
N ARG A 133 -3.33 -14.41 -19.13
CA ARG A 133 -4.79 -14.52 -19.11
C ARG A 133 -5.23 -15.85 -19.72
N ARG A 134 -6.28 -16.45 -19.17
CA ARG A 134 -6.98 -17.56 -19.82
C ARG A 134 -8.03 -17.04 -20.80
N THR A 135 -7.96 -17.47 -22.05
CA THR A 135 -8.99 -17.19 -23.05
C THR A 135 -10.25 -18.02 -22.78
N LYS A 136 -11.35 -17.70 -23.46
CA LYS A 136 -12.61 -18.46 -23.35
C LYS A 136 -12.45 -19.93 -23.74
N GLU A 137 -11.46 -20.22 -24.58
CA GLU A 137 -11.08 -21.55 -25.05
C GLU A 137 -10.10 -22.26 -24.10
N GLY A 138 -9.78 -21.66 -22.95
CA GLY A 138 -8.91 -22.24 -21.92
C GLY A 138 -7.41 -22.11 -22.18
N LYS A 139 -6.99 -21.39 -23.22
CA LYS A 139 -5.56 -21.17 -23.53
C LYS A 139 -4.99 -20.08 -22.63
N VAL A 140 -3.79 -20.31 -22.10
CA VAL A 140 -3.02 -19.28 -21.38
C VAL A 140 -2.28 -18.44 -22.41
N VAL A 141 -2.53 -17.14 -22.43
CA VAL A 141 -1.86 -16.18 -23.31
C VAL A 141 -1.17 -15.11 -22.47
N GLU A 142 0.03 -14.71 -22.90
CA GLU A 142 0.72 -13.55 -22.34
C GLU A 142 -0.01 -12.28 -22.74
N ILE A 143 -0.12 -11.32 -21.82
CA ILE A 143 -0.72 -10.01 -22.08
C ILE A 143 0.17 -8.92 -21.49
N GLU A 144 0.29 -7.79 -22.18
CA GLU A 144 0.77 -6.56 -21.55
C GLU A 144 -0.28 -6.05 -20.54
N TYR A 145 0.18 -5.39 -19.48
CA TYR A 145 -0.75 -4.74 -18.57
C TYR A 145 -1.38 -3.53 -19.24
N THR A 146 -2.69 -3.59 -19.44
CA THR A 146 -3.54 -2.42 -19.63
C THR A 146 -4.44 -2.27 -18.42
N ALA A 147 -4.35 -1.13 -17.73
CA ALA A 147 -5.28 -0.78 -16.66
C ALA A 147 -6.72 -0.83 -17.20
N THR A 148 -7.57 -1.67 -16.59
CA THR A 148 -8.99 -1.75 -16.93
C THR A 148 -9.75 -0.75 -16.06
N ASP A 149 -10.71 -0.01 -16.64
CA ASP A 149 -11.56 0.90 -15.87
C ASP A 149 -12.44 0.16 -14.83
N SER A 150 -12.52 -1.18 -14.91
CA SER A 150 -13.42 -2.00 -14.11
C SER A 150 -12.91 -2.40 -12.72
N GLY A 151 -11.63 -2.17 -12.36
CA GLY A 151 -11.08 -2.55 -11.03
C GLY A 151 -11.16 -4.05 -10.68
N CYS A 152 -11.66 -4.85 -11.61
CA CYS A 152 -11.84 -6.28 -11.56
C CYS A 152 -11.30 -6.79 -12.90
N GLY A 153 -10.18 -7.51 -12.85
CA GLY A 153 -9.56 -8.14 -14.02
C GLY A 153 -10.46 -9.21 -14.66
#